data_AF-A0A6A4V970-F1
#
_entry.id   AF-A0A6A4V970-F1
#
_cell.length_a   1.000
_cell.length_b   1.000
_cell.length_c   1.000
_cell.angle_alpha   90.00
_cell.angle_beta   90.00
_cell.angle_gamma   90.00
#
_symmetry.space_group_name_H-M   'P 1'
#
loop_
_entity.id
_entity.type
_entity.pdbx_description
1 polymer ?
#
loop_
_entity_poly.entity_id
_entity_poly.type
_entity_poly.pdbx_seq_one_letter_code
_entity_poly.pdbx_strand_id
1 'polypeptide(L)'
;MGGDFDRWLTSVDLYLDALDVTSEARKRAMLLHLIGPDLQQVFGTLPEPVGVEGAYEISKAKLRAYLTPARNTIAEKLAFSTIRMEAGEKFEAYLARLRVAANRCGFTGQSVDQEVRNQCLAGTKGKLQERLLQRAAERGDQLTLQDVVAAATAMERTEALIEQMRGPSSAAEPGQLVNGTDMEFVVDTGSPVTIIGSDSSVPGLCLQRSDLVLSSFTGHAIPVKGEAVVKVQRGTKQKNLRLVVVDFPQPVNLLGRDWFAALGLGARGEVQVTDGRTLDEPSCEDRIGRLELQEGRLREQEDRLREQDARLGTLTEHLRSRCEQLHSAQAQLEAARQQARQQTAETERLTERLQTTADRGVC
;
A
#
# COMPACT_ATOMS: atom_id res chain seq x y z
N MET A 1 5.41 -20.42 18.63
CA MET A 1 6.78 -20.94 18.79
C MET A 1 7.39 -21.55 17.52
N GLY A 2 6.64 -22.15 16.57
CA GLY A 2 7.26 -22.69 15.33
C GLY A 2 7.88 -21.66 14.36
N GLY A 3 7.44 -20.40 14.38
CA GLY A 3 7.99 -19.35 13.50
C GLY A 3 9.38 -18.84 13.89
N ASP A 4 9.79 -19.05 15.14
CA ASP A 4 11.12 -18.61 15.61
C ASP A 4 12.20 -19.62 15.21
N PHE A 5 11.85 -20.91 15.17
CA PHE A 5 12.78 -21.97 14.74
C PHE A 5 13.13 -21.89 13.25
N ASP A 6 12.18 -21.63 12.35
CA ASP A 6 12.47 -21.46 10.92
C ASP A 6 13.33 -20.22 10.63
N ARG A 7 13.09 -19.12 11.37
CA ARG A 7 13.93 -17.91 11.28
C ARG A 7 15.35 -18.19 11.77
N TRP A 8 15.48 -18.95 12.86
CA TRP A 8 16.77 -19.39 13.37
C TRP A 8 17.49 -20.30 12.37
N LEU A 9 16.81 -21.30 11.78
CA LEU A 9 17.38 -22.17 10.73
C LEU A 9 17.89 -21.37 9.54
N THR A 10 17.13 -20.36 9.09
CA THR A 10 17.56 -19.46 8.01
C THR A 10 18.85 -18.72 8.39
N SER A 11 18.98 -18.30 9.65
CA SER A 11 20.19 -17.64 10.15
C SER A 11 21.38 -18.61 10.24
N VAL A 12 21.14 -19.88 10.54
CA VAL A 12 22.15 -20.95 10.50
C VAL A 12 22.62 -21.20 9.06
N ASP A 13 21.70 -21.29 8.09
CA ASP A 13 22.07 -21.45 6.68
C ASP A 13 23.00 -20.31 6.22
N LEU A 14 22.65 -19.05 6.54
CA LEU A 14 23.50 -17.88 6.25
C LEU A 14 24.86 -17.94 6.95
N TYR A 15 24.90 -18.42 8.19
CA TYR A 15 26.14 -18.57 8.95
C TYR A 15 27.06 -19.65 8.34
N LEU A 16 26.50 -20.78 7.91
CA LEU A 16 27.25 -21.86 7.26
C LEU A 16 27.79 -21.41 5.90
N ASP A 17 27.00 -20.66 5.14
CA ASP A 17 27.43 -20.09 3.86
C ASP A 17 28.54 -19.04 4.05
N ALA A 18 28.45 -18.19 5.08
CA ALA A 18 29.50 -17.23 5.39
C ALA A 18 30.84 -17.88 5.78
N LEU A 19 30.81 -19.13 6.26
CA LEU A 19 31.99 -19.92 6.59
C LEU A 19 32.46 -20.84 5.45
N ASP A 20 31.84 -20.73 4.26
CA ASP A 20 32.12 -21.56 3.08
C ASP A 20 32.05 -23.07 3.38
N VAL A 21 31.10 -23.47 4.22
CA VAL A 21 30.90 -24.88 4.60
C VAL A 21 30.06 -25.55 3.52
N THR A 22 30.70 -26.30 2.64
CA THR A 22 30.04 -26.94 1.48
C THR A 22 29.67 -28.42 1.70
N SER A 23 30.35 -29.11 2.62
CA SER A 23 30.12 -30.53 2.90
C SER A 23 28.85 -30.78 3.72
N GLU A 24 27.95 -31.63 3.22
CA GLU A 24 26.72 -32.08 3.90
C GLU A 24 26.99 -32.65 5.30
N ALA A 25 28.05 -33.45 5.44
CA ALA A 25 28.44 -34.03 6.73
C ALA A 25 28.86 -32.93 7.72
N ARG A 26 29.58 -31.91 7.24
CA ARG A 26 30.03 -30.77 8.07
C ARG A 26 28.86 -29.86 8.44
N LYS A 27 27.97 -29.56 7.50
CA LYS A 27 26.72 -28.82 7.75
C LYS A 27 25.87 -29.51 8.82
N ARG A 28 25.67 -30.83 8.69
CA ARG A 28 24.96 -31.64 9.70
C ARG A 28 25.63 -31.59 11.08
N ALA A 29 26.94 -31.79 11.15
CA ALA A 29 27.65 -31.76 12.42
C ALA A 29 27.54 -30.39 13.11
N MET A 30 27.67 -29.30 12.34
CA MET A 30 27.54 -27.95 12.86
C MET A 30 26.10 -27.64 13.32
N LEU A 31 25.09 -28.04 12.55
CA LEU A 31 23.70 -27.88 12.96
C LEU A 31 23.41 -28.60 14.28
N LEU A 32 23.82 -29.86 14.39
CA LEU A 32 23.64 -30.65 15.62
C LEU A 32 24.39 -30.01 16.79
N HIS A 33 25.56 -29.43 16.57
CA HIS A 33 26.26 -28.67 17.62
C HIS A 33 25.47 -27.42 18.05
N LEU A 34 24.95 -26.63 17.10
CA LEU A 34 24.27 -25.36 17.35
C LEU A 34 22.90 -25.50 18.04
N ILE A 35 22.17 -26.61 17.84
CA ILE A 35 20.90 -26.87 18.55
C ILE A 35 21.08 -27.19 20.04
N GLY A 36 22.31 -27.50 20.47
CA GLY A 36 22.63 -27.83 21.87
C GLY A 36 22.38 -29.28 22.28
N PRO A 37 22.91 -29.68 23.46
CA PRO A 37 22.97 -31.07 23.90
C PRO A 37 21.59 -31.71 24.14
N ASP A 38 20.63 -30.94 24.65
CA ASP A 38 19.28 -31.45 24.95
C ASP A 38 18.57 -31.93 23.68
N LEU A 39 18.67 -31.15 22.60
CA LEU A 39 18.08 -31.52 21.31
C LEU A 39 18.90 -32.59 20.57
N GLN A 40 20.22 -32.63 20.74
CA GLN A 40 21.05 -33.73 20.22
C GLN A 40 20.63 -35.08 20.81
N GLN A 41 20.32 -35.13 22.11
CA GLN A 41 19.90 -36.36 22.78
C GLN A 41 18.61 -36.91 22.17
N VAL A 42 17.65 -36.04 21.86
CA VAL A 42 16.37 -36.44 21.26
C VAL A 42 16.49 -36.70 19.75
N PHE A 43 17.43 -36.06 19.07
CA PHE A 43 17.56 -36.15 17.60
C PHE A 43 17.65 -37.59 17.08
N GLY A 44 18.36 -38.46 17.79
CA GLY A 44 18.52 -39.87 17.42
C GLY A 44 17.22 -40.69 17.51
N THR A 45 16.24 -40.24 18.30
CA THR A 45 14.96 -40.92 18.48
C THR A 45 13.88 -40.43 17.51
N LEU A 46 14.15 -39.38 16.74
CA LEU A 46 13.19 -38.80 15.79
C LEU A 46 13.06 -39.69 14.54
N PRO A 47 11.85 -39.81 13.97
CA PRO A 47 11.62 -40.59 12.76
C PRO A 47 12.34 -39.99 11.55
N GLU A 48 12.74 -40.83 10.60
CA GLU A 48 13.33 -40.38 9.33
C GLU A 48 12.25 -39.82 8.39
N PRO A 49 12.46 -38.64 7.78
CA PRO A 49 11.52 -38.04 6.85
C PRO A 49 11.51 -38.81 5.52
N VAL A 50 10.33 -38.98 4.93
CA VAL A 50 10.16 -39.67 3.64
C VAL A 50 10.39 -38.69 2.49
N GLY A 51 11.18 -39.08 1.49
CA GLY A 51 11.38 -38.28 0.27
C GLY A 51 12.32 -37.07 0.41
N VAL A 52 13.10 -37.01 1.49
CA VAL A 52 14.15 -36.00 1.70
C VAL A 52 15.51 -36.68 1.61
N GLU A 53 16.38 -36.18 0.75
CA GLU A 53 17.75 -36.66 0.57
C GLU A 53 18.76 -35.64 1.09
N GLY A 54 19.95 -36.11 1.50
CA GLY A 54 21.01 -35.26 2.04
C GLY A 54 21.00 -35.23 3.57
N ALA A 55 22.17 -35.46 4.18
CA ALA A 55 22.29 -35.61 5.62
C ALA A 55 21.90 -34.33 6.39
N TYR A 56 22.15 -33.15 5.80
CA TYR A 56 21.79 -31.86 6.38
C TYR A 56 20.28 -31.60 6.25
N GLU A 57 19.72 -31.81 5.06
CA GLU A 57 18.28 -31.60 4.79
C GLU A 57 17.39 -32.54 5.60
N ILE A 58 17.77 -33.82 5.71
CA ILE A 58 17.13 -34.78 6.61
C ILE A 58 17.12 -34.26 8.05
N SER A 59 18.26 -33.74 8.53
CA SER A 59 18.38 -33.24 9.90
C SER A 59 17.47 -32.02 10.14
N LYS A 60 17.40 -31.09 9.17
CA LYS A 60 16.47 -29.95 9.22
C LYS A 60 15.02 -30.40 9.25
N ALA A 61 14.64 -31.39 8.43
CA ALA A 61 13.28 -31.92 8.39
C ALA A 61 12.87 -32.60 9.71
N LYS A 62 13.75 -33.41 10.30
CA LYS A 62 13.51 -34.04 11.63
C LYS A 62 13.27 -33.01 12.72
N LEU A 63 14.15 -32.01 12.81
CA LEU A 63 14.06 -30.95 13.81
C LEU A 63 12.83 -30.07 13.59
N ARG A 64 12.50 -29.71 12.34
CA ARG A 64 11.27 -28.97 12.03
C ARG A 64 10.02 -29.72 12.46
N ALA A 65 9.92 -31.01 12.16
CA ALA A 65 8.78 -31.82 12.55
C ALA A 65 8.62 -31.94 14.07
N TYR A 66 9.73 -32.02 14.80
CA TYR A 66 9.74 -32.14 16.26
C TYR A 66 9.48 -30.80 17.00
N LEU A 67 10.11 -29.72 16.55
CA LEU A 67 10.12 -28.42 17.23
C LEU A 67 8.98 -27.49 16.79
N THR A 68 8.33 -27.78 15.67
CA THR A 68 7.16 -27.03 15.23
C THR A 68 5.94 -27.61 15.95
N PRO A 69 5.30 -26.87 16.88
CA PRO A 69 4.02 -27.29 17.41
C PRO A 69 3.07 -27.47 16.22
N ALA A 70 2.32 -28.57 16.17
CA ALA A 70 1.29 -28.77 15.15
C ALA A 70 0.40 -27.53 15.14
N ARG A 71 0.59 -26.67 14.12
CA ARG A 71 -0.11 -25.39 14.05
C ARG A 71 -1.59 -25.72 13.93
N ASN A 72 -2.39 -25.23 14.87
CA ASN A 72 -3.83 -25.36 14.77
C ASN A 72 -4.31 -24.42 13.67
N THR A 73 -4.38 -24.93 12.44
CA THR A 73 -4.81 -24.17 11.26
C THR A 73 -6.22 -23.61 11.42
N ILE A 74 -7.08 -24.26 12.21
CA ILE A 74 -8.41 -23.74 12.55
C ILE A 74 -8.27 -22.46 13.37
N ALA A 75 -7.42 -22.47 14.41
CA ALA A 75 -7.17 -21.29 15.23
C ALA A 75 -6.55 -20.14 14.41
N GLU A 76 -5.61 -20.45 13.51
CA GLU A 76 -4.99 -19.43 12.64
C GLU A 76 -5.99 -18.85 11.63
N LYS A 77 -6.88 -19.66 11.04
CA LYS A 77 -7.96 -19.19 10.16
C LYS A 77 -8.97 -18.31 10.89
N LEU A 78 -9.32 -18.66 12.13
CA LEU A 78 -10.17 -17.82 12.99
C LEU A 78 -9.47 -16.50 13.33
N ALA A 79 -8.19 -16.54 13.69
CA ALA A 79 -7.42 -15.31 13.92
C ALA A 79 -7.38 -14.44 12.66
N PHE A 80 -7.09 -15.03 11.49
CA PHE A 80 -7.08 -14.34 10.21
C PHE A 80 -8.41 -13.66 9.89
N SER A 81 -9.54 -14.34 10.08
CA SER A 81 -10.87 -13.78 9.79
C SER A 81 -11.27 -12.64 10.73
N THR A 82 -10.58 -12.47 11.87
CA THR A 82 -10.78 -11.34 12.81
C THR A 82 -9.94 -10.10 12.48
N ILE A 83 -8.94 -10.20 11.60
CA ILE A 83 -8.09 -9.06 11.24
C ILE A 83 -8.93 -7.98 10.55
N ARG A 84 -8.84 -6.73 11.03
CA ARG A 84 -9.51 -5.55 10.47
C ARG A 84 -8.49 -4.44 10.20
N MET A 85 -8.84 -3.57 9.25
CA MET A 85 -8.08 -2.35 8.99
C MET A 85 -8.28 -1.38 10.16
N GLU A 86 -7.18 -0.87 10.70
CA GLU A 86 -7.19 0.07 11.82
C GLU A 86 -7.48 1.50 11.35
N ALA A 87 -7.94 2.36 12.26
CA ALA A 87 -8.24 3.75 11.93
C ALA A 87 -6.96 4.51 11.54
N GLY A 88 -6.95 5.10 10.34
CA GLY A 88 -5.77 5.80 9.81
C GLY A 88 -4.66 4.89 9.28
N GLU A 89 -4.86 3.56 9.29
CA GLU A 89 -3.91 2.63 8.69
C GLU A 89 -3.96 2.71 7.15
N LYS A 90 -2.79 2.78 6.52
CA LYS A 90 -2.68 2.70 5.05
C LYS A 90 -3.04 1.30 4.57
N PHE A 91 -3.65 1.20 3.38
CA PHE A 91 -4.10 -0.09 2.86
C PHE A 91 -2.94 -1.09 2.66
N GLU A 92 -1.77 -0.61 2.24
CA GLU A 92 -0.58 -1.44 2.04
C GLU A 92 -0.11 -2.13 3.34
N ALA A 93 -0.16 -1.41 4.46
CA ALA A 93 0.21 -1.95 5.78
C ALA A 93 -0.79 -3.03 6.23
N TYR A 94 -2.09 -2.77 6.03
CA TYR A 94 -3.15 -3.73 6.31
C TYR A 94 -2.98 -5.03 5.47
N LEU A 95 -2.73 -4.88 4.18
CA LEU A 95 -2.50 -6.00 3.26
C LEU A 95 -1.27 -6.82 3.66
N ALA A 96 -0.20 -6.17 4.11
CA ALA A 96 0.99 -6.86 4.59
C ALA A 96 0.69 -7.74 5.82
N ARG A 97 -0.09 -7.24 6.79
CA ARG A 97 -0.53 -8.03 7.95
C ARG A 97 -1.36 -9.24 7.54
N LEU A 98 -2.30 -9.06 6.60
CA LEU A 98 -3.10 -10.16 6.06
C LEU A 98 -2.26 -11.24 5.40
N ARG A 99 -1.29 -10.87 4.56
CA ARG A 99 -0.37 -11.82 3.91
C ARG A 99 0.44 -12.62 4.93
N VAL A 100 0.96 -11.95 5.96
CA VAL A 100 1.70 -12.61 7.05
C VAL A 100 0.82 -13.60 7.81
N ALA A 101 -0.43 -13.23 8.10
CA ALA A 101 -1.38 -14.11 8.78
C ALA A 101 -1.81 -15.29 7.91
N ALA A 102 -2.07 -15.06 6.62
CA ALA A 102 -2.46 -16.09 5.65
C ALA A 102 -1.43 -17.24 5.56
N ASN A 103 -0.14 -16.93 5.69
CA ASN A 103 0.95 -17.93 5.72
C ASN A 103 0.84 -18.94 6.88
N ARG A 104 0.06 -18.65 7.92
CA ARG A 104 -0.15 -19.53 9.07
C ARG A 104 -1.43 -20.36 8.97
N CYS A 105 -2.34 -19.98 8.09
CA CYS A 105 -3.65 -20.60 7.93
C CYS A 105 -3.63 -21.94 7.16
N GLY A 106 -2.49 -22.28 6.54
CA GLY A 106 -2.38 -23.47 5.69
C GLY A 106 -3.14 -23.34 4.36
N PHE A 107 -3.34 -22.11 3.87
CA PHE A 107 -3.82 -21.87 2.51
C PHE A 107 -2.75 -22.28 1.49
N THR A 108 -3.15 -22.83 0.34
CA THR A 108 -2.23 -23.36 -0.67
C THR A 108 -2.54 -22.83 -2.07
N GLY A 109 -1.49 -22.47 -2.83
CA GLY A 109 -1.61 -22.00 -4.21
C GLY A 109 -2.52 -20.76 -4.33
N GLN A 110 -3.41 -20.77 -5.31
CA GLN A 110 -4.32 -19.65 -5.61
C GLN A 110 -5.31 -19.34 -4.47
N SER A 111 -5.52 -20.25 -3.51
CA SER A 111 -6.39 -19.99 -2.36
C SER A 111 -5.86 -18.90 -1.43
N VAL A 112 -4.54 -18.67 -1.38
CA VAL A 112 -3.96 -17.61 -0.53
C VAL A 112 -4.48 -16.24 -0.96
N ASP A 113 -4.35 -15.92 -2.26
CA ASP A 113 -4.77 -14.63 -2.78
C ASP A 113 -6.29 -14.46 -2.73
N GLN A 114 -7.05 -15.55 -2.90
CA GLN A 114 -8.50 -15.56 -2.77
C GLN A 114 -8.95 -15.23 -1.35
N GLU A 115 -8.34 -15.86 -0.33
CA GLU A 115 -8.68 -15.60 1.08
C GLU A 115 -8.24 -14.20 1.52
N VAL A 116 -7.05 -13.74 1.11
CA VAL A 116 -6.59 -12.37 1.35
C VAL A 116 -7.54 -11.35 0.69
N ARG A 117 -7.97 -11.59 -0.54
CA ARG A 117 -8.96 -10.76 -1.27
C ARG A 117 -10.29 -10.70 -0.51
N ASN A 118 -10.82 -11.86 -0.11
CA ASN A 118 -12.08 -11.94 0.65
C ASN A 118 -11.97 -11.19 1.98
N GLN A 119 -10.83 -11.31 2.67
CA GLN A 119 -10.60 -10.61 3.93
C GLN A 119 -10.39 -9.10 3.74
N CYS A 120 -9.88 -8.64 2.60
CA CYS A 120 -9.84 -7.21 2.27
C CYS A 120 -11.26 -6.62 2.13
N LEU A 121 -12.16 -7.33 1.45
CA LEU A 121 -13.57 -6.94 1.31
C LEU A 121 -14.29 -6.88 2.67
N ALA A 122 -14.07 -7.89 3.51
CA ALA A 122 -14.74 -7.99 4.81
C ALA A 122 -14.13 -7.07 5.88
N GLY A 123 -12.82 -6.80 5.81
CA GLY A 123 -12.10 -6.15 6.90
C GLY A 123 -11.79 -4.66 6.71
N THR A 124 -12.09 -4.09 5.55
CA THR A 124 -12.10 -2.64 5.30
C THR A 124 -13.44 -2.02 5.70
N LYS A 125 -13.51 -0.68 5.81
CA LYS A 125 -14.72 0.06 6.19
C LYS A 125 -14.87 1.35 5.38
N GLY A 126 -16.07 1.94 5.40
CA GLY A 126 -16.37 3.24 4.79
C GLY A 126 -16.25 3.23 3.26
N LYS A 127 -15.83 4.37 2.69
CA LYS A 127 -15.73 4.56 1.22
C LYS A 127 -14.89 3.49 0.54
N LEU A 128 -13.81 3.03 1.19
CA LEU A 128 -12.96 1.98 0.63
C LEU A 128 -13.74 0.66 0.50
N GLN A 129 -14.46 0.26 1.55
CA GLN A 129 -15.26 -0.96 1.50
C GLN A 129 -16.36 -0.88 0.44
N GLU A 130 -17.07 0.24 0.35
CA GLU A 130 -18.08 0.48 -0.70
C GLU A 130 -17.49 0.31 -2.10
N ARG A 131 -16.31 0.89 -2.35
CA ARG A 131 -15.62 0.78 -3.63
C ARG A 131 -15.18 -0.66 -3.95
N LEU A 132 -14.70 -1.40 -2.96
CA LEU A 132 -14.29 -2.78 -3.15
C LEU A 132 -15.50 -3.70 -3.40
N LEU A 133 -16.61 -3.50 -2.68
CA LEU A 133 -17.86 -4.23 -2.90
C LEU A 133 -18.47 -3.92 -4.27
N GLN A 134 -18.38 -2.67 -4.74
CA GLN A 134 -18.78 -2.31 -6.11
C GLN A 134 -17.99 -3.13 -7.14
N ARG A 135 -16.66 -3.21 -7.00
CA ARG A 135 -15.83 -4.04 -7.90
C ARG A 135 -16.17 -5.52 -7.81
N ALA A 136 -16.51 -6.02 -6.63
CA ALA A 136 -16.96 -7.39 -6.43
C ALA A 136 -18.30 -7.65 -7.14
N ALA A 137 -19.24 -6.71 -7.10
CA ALA A 137 -20.50 -6.81 -7.82
C ALA A 137 -20.31 -6.78 -9.35
N GLU A 138 -19.37 -5.98 -9.85
CA GLU A 138 -19.06 -5.88 -11.28
C GLU A 138 -18.36 -7.12 -11.85
N ARG A 139 -17.43 -7.71 -11.09
CA ARG A 139 -16.56 -8.80 -11.56
C ARG A 139 -16.96 -10.19 -11.09
N GLY A 140 -17.76 -10.28 -10.02
CA GLY A 140 -18.09 -11.54 -9.37
C GLY A 140 -16.84 -12.33 -8.99
N ASP A 141 -16.84 -13.63 -9.30
CA ASP A 141 -15.75 -14.56 -8.99
C ASP A 141 -14.42 -14.23 -9.70
N GLN A 142 -14.46 -13.41 -10.76
CA GLN A 142 -13.26 -12.99 -11.50
C GLN A 142 -12.48 -11.85 -10.81
N LEU A 143 -12.98 -11.30 -9.71
CA LEU A 143 -12.26 -10.28 -8.95
C LEU A 143 -10.94 -10.85 -8.43
N THR A 144 -9.81 -10.22 -8.71
CA THR A 144 -8.50 -10.68 -8.23
C THR A 144 -8.01 -9.84 -7.04
N LEU A 145 -7.01 -10.34 -6.31
CA LEU A 145 -6.34 -9.53 -5.29
C LEU A 145 -5.69 -8.27 -5.89
N GLN A 146 -5.18 -8.35 -7.11
CA GLN A 146 -4.61 -7.20 -7.81
C GLN A 146 -5.64 -6.10 -8.07
N ASP A 147 -6.89 -6.46 -8.38
CA ASP A 147 -7.97 -5.48 -8.56
C ASP A 147 -8.28 -4.72 -7.27
N VAL A 148 -8.29 -5.43 -6.14
CA VAL A 148 -8.49 -4.85 -4.82
C VAL A 148 -7.36 -3.85 -4.51
N VAL A 149 -6.11 -4.24 -4.75
CA VAL A 149 -4.94 -3.37 -4.57
C VAL A 149 -5.02 -2.14 -5.47
N ALA A 150 -5.38 -2.32 -6.74
CA ALA A 150 -5.52 -1.22 -7.69
C ALA A 150 -6.64 -0.25 -7.27
N ALA A 151 -7.78 -0.76 -6.80
CA ALA A 151 -8.88 0.07 -6.32
C ALA A 151 -8.51 0.88 -5.08
N ALA A 152 -7.84 0.26 -4.09
CA ALA A 152 -7.39 0.96 -2.89
C ALA A 152 -6.35 2.04 -3.21
N THR A 153 -5.35 1.71 -4.02
CA THR A 153 -4.31 2.66 -4.46
C THR A 153 -4.91 3.82 -5.25
N ALA A 154 -5.90 3.57 -6.10
CA ALA A 154 -6.58 4.63 -6.85
C ALA A 154 -7.33 5.60 -5.93
N MET A 155 -7.93 5.11 -4.84
CA MET A 155 -8.56 5.98 -3.85
C MET A 155 -7.53 6.83 -3.11
N GLU A 156 -6.45 6.24 -2.60
CA GLU A 156 -5.38 6.98 -1.92
C GLU A 156 -4.76 8.06 -2.84
N ARG A 157 -4.57 7.76 -4.13
CA ARG A 157 -4.11 8.74 -5.13
C ARG A 157 -5.11 9.86 -5.35
N THR A 158 -6.40 9.54 -5.39
CA THR A 158 -7.45 10.54 -5.56
C THR A 158 -7.48 11.49 -4.36
N GLU A 159 -7.38 10.95 -3.14
CA GLU A 159 -7.30 11.76 -1.91
C GLU A 159 -6.05 12.65 -1.91
N ALA A 160 -4.89 12.11 -2.28
CA ALA A 160 -3.66 12.90 -2.39
C ALA A 160 -3.76 14.00 -3.47
N LEU A 161 -4.40 13.71 -4.61
CA LEU A 161 -4.61 14.70 -5.67
C LEU A 161 -5.58 15.80 -5.23
N ILE A 162 -6.65 15.45 -4.52
CA ILE A 162 -7.58 16.43 -3.95
C ILE A 162 -6.85 17.35 -2.99
N GLU A 163 -5.99 16.81 -2.13
CA GLU A 163 -5.19 17.59 -1.19
C GLU A 163 -4.20 18.52 -1.92
N GLN A 164 -3.55 18.03 -3.00
CA GLN A 164 -2.69 18.86 -3.84
C GLN A 164 -3.46 19.96 -4.58
N MET A 165 -4.66 19.65 -5.11
CA MET A 165 -5.52 20.60 -5.80
C MET A 165 -6.10 21.66 -4.86
N ARG A 166 -6.20 21.37 -3.56
CA ARG A 166 -6.60 22.33 -2.53
C ARG A 166 -5.61 23.49 -2.42
N GLY A 167 -4.40 23.37 -3.00
CA GLY A 167 -3.32 24.37 -2.90
C GLY A 167 -2.84 24.52 -1.45
N PRO A 168 -1.84 25.38 -1.17
CA PRO A 168 -1.61 25.80 0.21
C PRO A 168 -2.84 26.57 0.69
N SER A 169 -3.76 25.88 1.38
CA SER A 169 -4.73 26.51 2.27
C SER A 169 -3.98 27.00 3.51
N SER A 170 -3.19 28.07 3.37
CA SER A 170 -2.47 28.67 4.51
C SER A 170 -2.00 30.11 4.29
N ALA A 171 -2.68 30.90 3.46
CA ALA A 171 -2.70 32.33 3.75
C ALA A 171 -3.82 32.56 4.76
N ALA A 172 -3.47 32.62 6.05
CA ALA A 172 -4.30 33.28 7.04
C ALA A 172 -4.48 34.72 6.55
N GLU A 173 -5.64 35.00 5.98
CA GLU A 173 -6.03 36.36 5.62
C GLU A 173 -6.14 37.18 6.90
N PRO A 174 -5.82 38.49 6.88
CA PRO A 174 -5.87 39.33 8.07
C PRO A 174 -7.19 39.17 8.82
N GLY A 175 -7.07 38.99 10.13
CA GLY A 175 -8.11 38.51 11.03
C GLY A 175 -9.43 39.27 10.91
N GLN A 176 -10.52 38.50 11.07
CA GLN A 176 -11.88 39.02 10.98
C GLN A 176 -12.40 39.28 12.38
N LEU A 177 -12.93 40.48 12.61
CA LEU A 177 -13.55 40.80 13.88
C LEU A 177 -14.97 40.21 13.91
N VAL A 178 -15.15 39.13 14.66
CA VAL A 178 -16.45 38.49 14.91
C VAL A 178 -16.94 38.93 16.29
N ASN A 179 -18.02 39.71 16.34
CA ASN A 179 -18.49 40.39 17.55
C ASN A 179 -17.37 41.15 18.28
N GLY A 180 -16.42 41.72 17.52
CA GLY A 180 -15.27 42.45 18.06
C GLY A 180 -14.11 41.58 18.53
N THR A 181 -14.19 40.26 18.42
CA THR A 181 -13.07 39.34 18.68
C THR A 181 -12.34 39.05 17.38
N ASP A 182 -11.02 39.24 17.37
CA ASP A 182 -10.21 38.90 16.22
C ASP A 182 -10.08 37.38 16.10
N MET A 183 -10.53 36.83 14.98
CA MET A 183 -10.57 35.40 14.74
C MET A 183 -9.89 35.08 13.41
N GLU A 184 -8.96 34.14 13.46
CA GLU A 184 -8.39 33.52 12.27
C GLU A 184 -9.30 32.41 11.78
N PHE A 185 -9.63 32.49 10.49
CA PHE A 185 -10.40 31.47 9.79
C PHE A 185 -9.55 30.87 8.67
N VAL A 186 -9.63 29.55 8.53
CA VAL A 186 -9.15 28.86 7.33
C VAL A 186 -10.22 28.95 6.26
N VAL A 187 -9.87 29.49 5.10
CA VAL A 187 -10.79 29.58 3.96
C VAL A 187 -11.01 28.19 3.38
N ASP A 188 -12.25 27.68 3.45
CA ASP A 188 -12.62 26.37 2.91
C ASP A 188 -13.70 26.53 1.82
N THR A 189 -13.25 26.52 0.57
CA THR A 189 -14.13 26.60 -0.61
C THR A 189 -15.05 25.38 -0.75
N GLY A 190 -14.69 24.25 -0.12
CA GLY A 190 -15.49 23.04 -0.08
C GLY A 190 -16.68 23.16 0.87
N SER A 191 -16.58 24.00 1.91
CA SER A 191 -17.65 24.14 2.89
C SER A 191 -18.75 25.11 2.40
N PRO A 192 -20.03 24.70 2.39
CA PRO A 192 -21.13 25.63 2.14
C PRO A 192 -21.38 26.60 3.29
N VAL A 193 -20.88 26.31 4.50
CA VAL A 193 -21.19 27.04 5.73
C VAL A 193 -19.94 27.41 6.53
N THR A 194 -19.98 28.55 7.20
CA THR A 194 -18.93 29.00 8.12
C THR A 194 -19.16 28.40 9.51
N ILE A 195 -18.15 27.74 10.07
CA ILE A 195 -18.23 27.03 11.35
C ILE A 195 -17.11 27.45 12.31
N ILE A 196 -17.41 27.43 13.61
CA ILE A 196 -16.41 27.53 14.69
C ILE A 196 -16.57 26.39 15.69
N GLY A 197 -15.48 26.01 16.32
CA GLY A 197 -15.47 25.09 17.46
C GLY A 197 -16.13 25.72 18.68
N SER A 198 -16.80 24.89 19.49
CA SER A 198 -17.49 25.34 20.71
C SER A 198 -16.56 25.84 21.82
N ASP A 199 -15.26 25.62 21.67
CA ASP A 199 -14.17 26.17 22.48
C ASP A 199 -13.83 27.63 22.12
N SER A 200 -14.33 28.15 20.99
CA SER A 200 -14.09 29.52 20.55
C SER A 200 -14.88 30.53 21.38
N SER A 201 -14.17 31.51 21.95
CA SER A 201 -14.78 32.58 22.75
C SER A 201 -15.27 33.73 21.86
N VAL A 202 -16.57 33.76 21.57
CA VAL A 202 -17.23 34.86 20.87
C VAL A 202 -18.18 35.60 21.82
N PRO A 203 -17.94 36.89 22.14
CA PRO A 203 -18.79 37.68 23.02
C PRO A 203 -20.23 37.80 22.50
N GLY A 204 -21.21 37.67 23.40
CA GLY A 204 -22.62 37.86 23.08
C GLY A 204 -23.23 36.79 22.16
N LEU A 205 -22.61 35.62 22.07
CA LEU A 205 -23.11 34.53 21.24
C LEU A 205 -24.38 33.90 21.83
N CYS A 206 -25.53 34.20 21.22
CA CYS A 206 -26.82 33.61 21.57
C CYS A 206 -27.16 32.49 20.59
N LEU A 207 -26.88 31.24 20.96
CA LEU A 207 -27.14 30.09 20.10
C LEU A 207 -28.63 29.80 20.00
N GLN A 208 -29.10 29.64 18.77
CA GLN A 208 -30.40 29.10 18.42
C GLN A 208 -30.25 27.65 17.96
N ARG A 209 -31.33 26.88 18.09
CA ARG A 209 -31.40 25.52 17.56
C ARG A 209 -31.17 25.57 16.05
N SER A 210 -30.24 24.76 15.56
CA SER A 210 -30.02 24.56 14.13
C SER A 210 -30.54 23.18 13.75
N ASP A 211 -31.18 23.09 12.58
CA ASP A 211 -31.58 21.82 11.97
C ASP A 211 -30.53 21.31 10.97
N LEU A 212 -29.34 21.93 10.94
CA LEU A 212 -28.25 21.53 10.06
C LEU A 212 -27.67 20.18 10.48
N VAL A 213 -27.53 19.30 9.49
CA VAL A 213 -26.77 18.05 9.61
C VAL A 213 -25.49 18.22 8.81
N LEU A 214 -24.37 18.34 9.52
CA LEU A 214 -23.06 18.54 8.92
C LEU A 214 -22.29 17.22 8.87
N SER A 215 -21.61 16.99 7.75
CA SER A 215 -20.64 15.92 7.60
C SER A 215 -19.34 16.51 7.04
N SER A 216 -18.23 15.98 7.52
CA SER A 216 -16.92 16.23 6.93
C SER A 216 -16.84 15.65 5.52
N PHE A 217 -15.86 16.08 4.74
CA PHE A 217 -15.59 15.53 3.41
C PHE A 217 -15.35 13.99 3.44
N THR A 218 -14.82 13.46 4.56
CA THR A 218 -14.59 12.03 4.76
C THR A 218 -15.86 11.27 5.17
N GLY A 219 -16.98 11.95 5.41
CA GLY A 219 -18.27 11.36 5.78
C GLY A 219 -18.53 11.27 7.29
N HIS A 220 -17.59 11.68 8.14
CA HIS A 220 -17.81 11.74 9.58
C HIS A 220 -18.83 12.83 9.92
N ALA A 221 -19.81 12.51 10.75
CA ALA A 221 -20.79 13.47 11.25
C ALA A 221 -20.10 14.51 12.14
N ILE A 222 -20.46 15.78 11.94
CA ILE A 222 -19.98 16.91 12.74
C ILE A 222 -21.16 17.37 13.62
N PRO A 223 -21.11 17.13 14.95
CA PRO A 223 -22.18 17.53 15.86
C PRO A 223 -22.36 19.06 15.88
N VAL A 224 -23.56 19.53 15.59
CA VAL A 224 -23.93 20.95 15.63
C VAL A 224 -24.50 21.27 17.01
N LYS A 225 -23.92 22.25 17.72
CA LYS A 225 -24.47 22.77 18.99
C LYS A 225 -25.56 23.81 18.76
N GLY A 226 -25.47 24.55 17.67
CA GLY A 226 -26.44 25.55 17.29
C GLY A 226 -25.88 26.54 16.28
N GLU A 227 -26.64 27.58 15.98
CA GLU A 227 -26.24 28.67 15.11
C GLU A 227 -26.58 30.02 15.73
N ALA A 228 -25.84 31.04 15.38
CA ALA A 228 -26.09 32.41 15.82
C ALA A 228 -25.83 33.39 14.67
N VAL A 229 -26.42 34.58 14.77
CA VAL A 229 -26.07 35.69 13.88
C VAL A 229 -25.02 36.55 14.57
N VAL A 230 -23.86 36.71 13.94
CA VAL A 230 -22.72 37.46 14.46
C VAL A 230 -22.42 38.66 13.58
N LYS A 231 -21.92 39.73 14.19
CA LYS A 231 -21.44 40.92 13.48
C LYS A 231 -20.00 40.68 13.07
N VAL A 232 -19.77 40.56 11.77
CA VAL A 232 -18.46 40.31 11.17
C VAL A 232 -17.95 41.59 10.53
N GLN A 233 -16.70 41.94 10.82
CA GLN A 233 -16.03 43.08 10.21
C GLN A 233 -14.71 42.65 9.58
N ARG A 234 -14.51 43.05 8.33
CA ARG A 234 -13.27 42.87 7.57
C ARG A 234 -12.95 44.18 6.84
N GLY A 235 -11.83 44.81 7.20
CA GLY A 235 -11.49 46.15 6.73
C GLY A 235 -12.62 47.15 7.06
N THR A 236 -13.16 47.81 6.03
CA THR A 236 -14.26 48.79 6.15
C THR A 236 -15.66 48.17 6.04
N LYS A 237 -15.77 46.88 5.72
CA LYS A 237 -17.06 46.20 5.54
C LYS A 237 -17.51 45.57 6.87
N GLN A 238 -18.77 45.79 7.22
CA GLN A 238 -19.41 45.17 8.38
C GLN A 238 -20.75 44.55 7.98
N LYS A 239 -20.98 43.29 8.33
CA LYS A 239 -22.21 42.54 8.03
C LYS A 239 -22.60 41.63 9.18
N ASN A 240 -23.90 41.41 9.34
CA ASN A 240 -24.42 40.40 10.26
C ASN A 240 -24.57 39.10 9.47
N LEU A 241 -23.85 38.06 9.85
CA LEU A 241 -23.78 36.79 9.13
C LEU A 241 -24.06 35.62 10.07
N ARG A 242 -24.63 34.54 9.53
CA ARG A 242 -24.89 33.31 10.29
C ARG A 242 -23.57 32.60 10.56
N LEU A 243 -23.34 32.19 11.80
CA LEU A 243 -22.21 31.39 12.24
C LEU A 243 -22.73 30.12 12.90
N VAL A 244 -22.21 28.97 12.50
CA VAL A 244 -22.60 27.68 13.07
C VAL A 244 -21.54 27.24 14.09
N VAL A 245 -21.99 26.79 15.25
CA VAL A 245 -21.10 26.29 16.31
C VAL A 245 -21.18 24.77 16.35
N VAL A 246 -20.01 24.14 16.26
CA VAL A 246 -19.88 22.68 16.24
C VAL A 246 -19.12 22.18 17.47
N ASP A 247 -19.43 20.97 17.90
CA ASP A 247 -18.63 20.25 18.88
C ASP A 247 -17.64 19.36 18.14
N PHE A 248 -16.38 19.80 18.04
CA PHE A 248 -15.34 19.07 17.32
C PHE A 248 -14.11 18.87 18.23
N PRO A 249 -13.44 17.70 18.18
CA PRO A 249 -12.34 17.38 19.11
C PRO A 249 -11.10 18.27 18.98
N GLN A 250 -10.99 19.02 17.89
CA GLN A 250 -9.88 19.93 17.62
C GLN A 250 -10.44 21.35 17.39
N PRO A 251 -9.67 22.41 17.71
CA PRO A 251 -10.04 23.77 17.37
C PRO A 251 -10.22 23.92 15.87
N VAL A 252 -11.37 24.43 15.45
CA VAL A 252 -11.74 24.55 14.04
C VAL A 252 -12.44 25.88 13.83
N ASN A 253 -11.88 26.74 12.99
CA ASN A 253 -12.52 27.93 12.47
C ASN A 253 -12.47 27.87 10.94
N LEU A 254 -13.56 27.47 10.30
CA LEU A 254 -13.63 27.37 8.84
C LEU A 254 -14.55 28.45 8.29
N LEU A 255 -14.05 29.17 7.30
CA LEU A 255 -14.83 30.12 6.55
C LEU A 255 -15.36 29.45 5.29
N GLY A 256 -16.68 29.28 5.26
CA GLY A 256 -17.41 28.66 4.16
C GLY A 256 -17.94 29.68 3.17
N ARG A 257 -18.48 29.16 2.06
CA ARG A 257 -18.94 29.99 0.92
C ARG A 257 -20.05 30.98 1.27
N ASP A 258 -20.81 30.73 2.33
CA ASP A 258 -21.89 31.62 2.79
C ASP A 258 -21.40 33.01 3.19
N TRP A 259 -20.13 33.15 3.60
CA TRP A 259 -19.53 34.43 3.94
C TRP A 259 -18.78 35.07 2.76
N PHE A 260 -18.55 34.35 1.66
CA PHE A 260 -17.63 34.81 0.62
C PHE A 260 -18.12 36.07 -0.08
N ALA A 261 -19.38 36.08 -0.54
CA ALA A 261 -19.96 37.25 -1.21
C ALA A 261 -20.05 38.44 -0.24
N ALA A 262 -20.46 38.19 1.00
CA ALA A 262 -20.65 39.23 2.01
C ALA A 262 -19.33 39.91 2.43
N LEU A 263 -18.23 39.15 2.49
CA LEU A 263 -16.90 39.61 2.87
C LEU A 263 -16.01 39.92 1.66
N GLY A 264 -16.52 39.78 0.44
CA GLY A 264 -15.79 40.03 -0.81
C GLY A 264 -14.63 39.05 -1.06
N LEU A 265 -14.78 37.78 -0.66
CA LEU A 265 -13.81 36.68 -0.86
C LEU A 265 -14.07 35.88 -2.14
N GLY A 266 -14.66 36.49 -3.17
CA GLY A 266 -14.87 35.85 -4.47
C GLY A 266 -13.58 35.86 -5.31
N ALA A 267 -13.32 34.75 -6.02
CA ALA A 267 -12.37 34.76 -7.13
C ALA A 267 -12.82 35.85 -8.14
N ARG A 268 -11.88 36.67 -8.62
CA ARG A 268 -12.09 37.69 -9.66
C ARG A 268 -12.54 37.06 -10.99
N GLY A 269 -13.81 36.66 -11.09
CA GLY A 269 -14.35 35.91 -12.22
C GLY A 269 -15.84 36.08 -12.46
N GLU A 270 -16.50 37.09 -11.88
CA GLU A 270 -17.88 37.44 -12.23
C GLU A 270 -17.93 38.87 -12.75
N VAL A 271 -18.40 38.99 -14.00
CA VAL A 271 -18.68 40.25 -14.69
C VAL A 271 -19.73 41.02 -13.89
N GLN A 272 -19.32 42.11 -13.23
CA GLN A 272 -20.24 43.18 -12.86
C GLN A 272 -20.14 44.27 -13.92
N VAL A 273 -21.17 44.38 -14.76
CA VAL A 273 -21.42 45.59 -15.54
C VAL A 273 -21.76 46.69 -14.54
N THR A 274 -20.80 47.57 -14.25
CA THR A 274 -21.05 48.87 -13.65
C THR A 274 -20.16 49.91 -14.31
N ASP A 275 -20.78 51.04 -14.65
CA ASP A 275 -20.20 52.14 -15.41
C ASP A 275 -18.87 52.66 -14.86
N GLY A 276 -17.93 52.84 -15.80
CA GLY A 276 -16.91 53.88 -15.81
C GLY A 276 -16.10 54.12 -14.53
N ARG A 277 -14.94 53.46 -14.44
CA ARG A 277 -13.62 54.10 -14.25
C ARG A 277 -12.51 53.07 -14.35
N THR A 278 -11.59 53.33 -15.27
CA THR A 278 -10.38 52.56 -15.59
C THR A 278 -9.45 52.44 -14.39
N LEU A 279 -9.15 51.21 -14.02
CA LEU A 279 -7.92 50.82 -13.33
C LEU A 279 -7.26 49.77 -14.20
N ASP A 280 -6.00 49.99 -14.55
CA ASP A 280 -5.24 49.20 -15.52
C ASP A 280 -5.24 47.69 -15.16
N GLU A 281 -6.03 46.92 -15.89
CA GLU A 281 -5.90 45.46 -15.96
C GLU A 281 -4.71 45.12 -16.87
N PRO A 282 -3.88 44.11 -16.53
CA PRO A 282 -2.85 43.63 -17.45
C PRO A 282 -3.53 43.15 -18.74
N SER A 283 -3.03 43.65 -19.87
CA SER A 283 -3.54 43.43 -21.22
C SER A 283 -3.89 41.95 -21.46
N CYS A 284 -4.90 41.68 -22.30
CA CYS A 284 -5.17 40.32 -22.79
C CYS A 284 -3.90 39.63 -23.32
N GLU A 285 -2.95 40.39 -23.84
CA GLU A 285 -1.63 39.90 -24.28
C GLU A 285 -0.81 39.27 -23.14
N ASP A 286 -0.84 39.83 -21.92
CA ASP A 286 -0.13 39.27 -20.75
C ASP A 286 -0.79 37.98 -20.24
N ARG A 287 -2.08 37.80 -20.47
CA ARG A 287 -2.80 36.55 -20.13
C ARG A 287 -2.51 35.47 -21.16
N ILE A 288 -2.49 35.83 -22.44
CA ILE A 288 -2.11 34.94 -23.54
C ILE A 288 -0.66 34.49 -23.36
N GLY A 289 0.27 35.41 -23.09
CA GLY A 289 1.68 35.07 -22.87
C GLY A 289 1.91 34.13 -21.67
N ARG A 290 1.14 34.27 -20.59
CA ARG A 290 1.20 33.33 -19.45
C ARG A 290 0.66 31.94 -19.79
N LEU A 291 -0.39 31.87 -20.61
CA LEU A 291 -0.96 30.60 -21.07
C LEU A 291 -0.01 29.90 -22.06
N GLU A 292 0.60 30.64 -22.99
CA GLU A 292 1.60 30.11 -23.91
C GLU A 292 2.84 29.59 -23.18
N LEU A 293 3.29 30.27 -22.12
CA LEU A 293 4.39 29.82 -21.26
C LEU A 293 4.02 28.54 -20.47
N GLN A 294 2.75 28.39 -20.09
CA GLN A 294 2.26 27.18 -19.42
C GLN A 294 2.13 26.02 -20.41
N GLU A 295 1.65 26.28 -21.62
CA GLU A 295 1.56 25.29 -22.70
C GLU A 295 2.94 24.81 -23.15
N GLY A 296 3.93 25.71 -23.23
CA GLY A 296 5.33 25.34 -23.50
C GLY A 296 5.91 24.41 -22.43
N ARG A 297 5.66 24.71 -21.14
CA ARG A 297 6.11 23.85 -20.03
C ARG A 297 5.45 22.47 -20.05
N LEU A 298 4.18 22.39 -20.44
CA LEU A 298 3.47 21.11 -20.60
C LEU A 298 4.02 20.30 -21.77
N ARG A 299 4.30 20.93 -22.92
CA ARG A 299 4.93 20.27 -24.08
C ARG A 299 6.31 19.69 -23.72
N GLU A 300 7.13 20.43 -22.98
CA GLU A 300 8.41 19.91 -22.47
C GLU A 300 8.25 18.74 -21.50
N GLN A 301 7.16 18.68 -20.71
CA GLN A 301 6.88 17.52 -19.87
C GLN A 301 6.42 16.32 -20.69
N GLU A 302 5.59 16.52 -21.71
CA GLU A 302 5.17 15.45 -22.63
C GLU A 302 6.35 14.86 -23.40
N ASP A 303 7.27 15.69 -23.88
CA ASP A 303 8.45 15.20 -24.60
C ASP A 303 9.39 14.42 -23.68
N ARG A 304 9.54 14.84 -22.41
CA ARG A 304 10.27 14.08 -21.39
C ARG A 304 9.64 12.71 -21.11
N LEU A 305 8.31 12.65 -21.06
CA LEU A 305 7.58 11.38 -20.87
C LEU A 305 7.73 10.47 -22.10
N ARG A 306 7.63 11.02 -23.32
CA ARG A 306 7.89 10.25 -24.56
C ARG A 306 9.29 9.67 -24.61
N GLU A 307 10.29 10.44 -24.17
CA GLU A 307 11.67 9.95 -24.12
C GLU A 307 11.84 8.82 -23.08
N GLN A 308 11.18 8.93 -21.92
CA GLN A 308 11.16 7.86 -20.92
C GLN A 308 10.47 6.59 -21.43
N ASP A 309 9.34 6.71 -22.12
CA ASP A 309 8.64 5.57 -22.72
C ASP A 309 9.49 4.90 -23.81
N ALA A 310 10.19 5.68 -24.64
CA ALA A 310 11.14 5.14 -25.62
C ALA A 310 12.26 4.34 -24.94
N ARG A 311 12.83 4.86 -23.84
CA ARG A 311 13.85 4.14 -23.04
C ARG A 311 13.29 2.85 -22.45
N LEU A 312 12.08 2.85 -21.92
CA LEU A 312 11.42 1.64 -21.41
C LEU A 312 11.18 0.62 -22.52
N GLY A 313 10.80 1.07 -23.73
CA GLY A 313 10.69 0.22 -24.92
C GLY A 313 12.01 -0.50 -25.23
N THR A 314 13.13 0.23 -25.29
CA THR A 314 14.45 -0.36 -25.55
C THR A 314 14.87 -1.36 -24.47
N LEU A 315 14.59 -1.07 -23.19
CA LEU A 315 14.88 -1.98 -22.08
C LEU A 315 14.05 -3.27 -22.19
N THR A 316 12.78 -3.15 -22.59
CA THR A 316 11.88 -4.28 -22.77
C THR A 316 12.35 -5.20 -23.89
N GLU A 317 12.82 -4.64 -25.01
CA GLU A 317 13.43 -5.43 -26.09
C GLU A 317 14.72 -6.13 -25.65
N HIS A 318 15.57 -5.42 -24.89
CA HIS A 318 16.80 -6.00 -24.35
C HIS A 318 16.51 -7.16 -23.39
N LEU A 319 15.53 -7.02 -22.50
CA LEU A 319 15.09 -8.08 -21.60
C LEU A 319 14.52 -9.27 -22.38
N ARG A 320 13.72 -9.04 -23.42
CA ARG A 320 13.19 -10.10 -24.29
C ARG A 320 14.33 -10.88 -24.95
N SER A 321 15.31 -10.19 -25.53
CA SER A 321 16.49 -10.82 -26.14
C SER A 321 17.29 -11.63 -25.12
N ARG A 322 17.48 -11.11 -23.91
CA ARG A 322 18.20 -11.82 -22.83
C ARG A 322 17.44 -13.05 -22.34
N CYS A 323 16.11 -12.99 -22.29
CA CYS A 323 15.27 -14.17 -22.03
C CYS A 323 15.45 -15.22 -23.12
N GLU A 324 15.42 -14.86 -24.40
CA GLU A 324 15.64 -15.81 -25.50
C GLU A 324 17.02 -16.47 -25.43
N GLN A 325 18.06 -15.71 -25.10
CA GLN A 325 19.41 -16.24 -24.89
C GLN A 325 19.46 -17.23 -23.71
N LEU A 326 18.80 -16.92 -22.60
CA LEU A 326 18.72 -17.84 -21.44
C LEU A 326 18.00 -19.14 -21.78
N HIS A 327 16.88 -19.08 -22.52
CA HIS A 327 16.17 -20.28 -22.97
C HIS A 327 17.04 -21.13 -23.90
N SER A 328 17.78 -20.49 -24.82
CA SER A 328 18.72 -21.19 -25.70
C SER A 328 19.85 -21.87 -24.92
N ALA A 329 20.45 -21.16 -23.95
CA ALA A 329 21.49 -21.71 -23.09
C ALA A 329 20.98 -22.89 -22.23
N GLN A 330 19.75 -22.79 -21.73
CA GLN A 330 19.12 -23.87 -20.97
C GLN A 330 18.89 -25.12 -21.82
N ALA A 331 18.42 -24.95 -23.07
CA ALA A 331 18.26 -26.06 -24.01
C ALA A 331 19.61 -26.73 -24.35
N GLN A 332 20.69 -25.95 -24.52
CA GLN A 332 22.03 -26.48 -24.73
C GLN A 332 22.53 -27.28 -23.52
N LEU A 333 22.29 -26.80 -22.29
CA LEU A 333 22.65 -27.51 -21.07
C LEU A 333 21.89 -28.83 -20.93
N GLU A 334 20.60 -28.85 -21.27
CA GLU A 334 19.79 -30.08 -21.27
C GLU A 334 20.30 -31.10 -22.30
N ALA A 335 20.65 -30.65 -23.51
CA ALA A 335 21.24 -31.51 -24.53
C ALA A 335 22.60 -32.08 -24.08
N ALA A 336 23.45 -31.25 -23.48
CA ALA A 336 24.75 -31.70 -22.94
C ALA A 336 24.57 -32.74 -21.82
N ARG A 337 23.59 -32.54 -20.93
CA ARG A 337 23.25 -33.52 -19.88
C ARG A 337 22.76 -34.84 -20.47
N GLN A 338 21.97 -34.82 -21.55
CA GLN A 338 21.53 -36.04 -22.22
C GLN A 338 22.70 -36.78 -22.87
N GLN A 339 23.62 -36.08 -23.53
CA GLN A 339 24.83 -36.68 -24.09
C GLN A 339 25.71 -37.31 -23.01
N ALA A 340 25.93 -36.62 -21.89
CA ALA A 340 26.69 -37.16 -20.76
C ALA A 340 26.07 -38.45 -20.20
N ARG A 341 24.73 -38.51 -20.10
CA ARG A 341 24.01 -39.73 -19.69
C ARG A 341 24.20 -40.88 -20.69
N GLN A 342 24.15 -40.60 -21.99
CA GLN A 342 24.38 -41.60 -23.04
C GLN A 342 25.81 -42.14 -22.98
N GLN A 343 26.81 -41.27 -22.84
CA GLN A 343 28.21 -41.67 -22.68
C GLN A 343 28.43 -42.52 -21.43
N THR A 344 27.81 -42.15 -20.30
CA THR A 344 27.88 -42.92 -19.05
C THR A 344 27.33 -44.33 -19.26
N ALA A 345 26.13 -44.45 -19.85
CA ALA A 345 25.51 -45.74 -20.14
C ALA A 345 26.34 -46.59 -21.13
N GLU A 346 27.01 -45.97 -22.10
CA GLU A 346 27.90 -46.66 -23.03
C GLU A 346 29.17 -47.17 -22.32
N THR A 347 29.76 -46.36 -21.44
CA THR A 347 30.92 -46.79 -20.63
C THR A 347 30.58 -47.94 -19.68
N GLU A 348 29.38 -47.94 -19.07
CA GLU A 348 28.90 -49.05 -18.23
C GLU A 348 28.78 -50.34 -19.06
N ARG A 349 28.15 -50.29 -20.24
CA ARG A 349 28.03 -51.44 -21.15
C ARG A 349 29.38 -51.99 -21.59
N LEU A 350 30.33 -51.14 -21.91
CA LEU A 350 31.69 -51.56 -22.29
C LEU A 350 32.42 -52.21 -21.11
N THR A 351 32.23 -51.68 -19.90
CA THR A 351 32.80 -52.24 -18.67
C THR A 351 32.24 -53.63 -18.37
N GLU A 352 30.92 -53.83 -18.49
CA GLU A 352 30.27 -55.14 -18.34
C GLU A 352 30.77 -56.17 -19.38
N ARG A 353 30.98 -55.74 -20.63
CA ARG A 353 31.54 -56.60 -21.70
C ARG A 353 32.99 -57.01 -21.45
N LEU A 354 33.80 -56.12 -20.86
CA LEU A 354 35.17 -56.43 -20.47
C LEU A 354 35.22 -57.39 -19.29
N GLN A 355 34.35 -57.22 -18.29
CA GLN A 355 34.25 -58.16 -17.17
C GLN A 355 33.82 -59.57 -17.63
N THR A 356 32.81 -59.66 -18.48
CA THR A 356 32.33 -60.96 -19.02
C THR A 356 33.33 -61.65 -19.96
N THR A 357 34.22 -60.92 -20.62
CA THR A 357 35.31 -61.52 -21.43
C THR A 357 36.50 -61.95 -20.58
N ALA A 358 36.81 -61.21 -19.50
CA ALA A 358 37.80 -61.63 -18.51
C ALA A 358 37.40 -62.95 -17.81
N ASP A 359 36.12 -63.10 -17.44
CA ASP A 359 35.60 -64.33 -16.82
C ASP A 359 35.60 -65.54 -17.76
N ARG A 360 35.57 -65.34 -19.09
CA ARG A 360 35.64 -66.42 -20.10
C ARG A 360 37.06 -66.82 -20.48
N GLY A 361 38.07 -66.02 -20.12
CA GLY A 361 39.49 -66.29 -20.39
C GLY A 361 40.20 -67.12 -19.30
N VAL A 362 39.49 -67.47 -18.22
CA VAL A 362 39.98 -68.32 -17.12
C VAL A 362 39.28 -69.68 -17.21
N CYS A 363 39.71 -70.50 -18.18
CA CYS A 363 39.37 -71.93 -18.28
C CYS A 363 40.57 -72.69 -18.85
#